data_AF-A0A7W2TTJ7-F1
#
_entry.id   AF-A0A7W2TTJ7-F1
#
_cell.length_a   1.000
_cell.length_b   1.000
_cell.length_c   1.000
_cell.angle_alpha   90.00
_cell.angle_beta   90.00
_cell.angle_gamma   90.00
#
_symmetry.space_group_name_H-M   'P 1'
#
loop_
_entity.id
_entity.type
_entity.pdbx_description
1 polymer ?
#
loop_
_entity_poly.entity_id
_entity_poly.type
_entity_poly.pdbx_seq_one_letter_code
_entity_poly.pdbx_strand_id
1 'polypeptide(L)'
;MSYPLSGNTAKRMLIASIFPFALLAASAQAQNTDHDKGPWQSRWSSGEELYEKVCSQCHDPKVGVGTAIQGRVLPVEYVKFIVRNGFNAMPSFQASYIDDESIAMVAEYLSSLPAPAAQP
;
A
#
# COMPACT_ATOMS: atom_id res chain seq x y z
N MET A 1 19.81 81.45 -6.83
CA MET A 1 20.27 81.45 -5.42
C MET A 1 19.31 80.58 -4.63
N SER A 2 19.73 79.38 -4.23
CA SER A 2 20.35 79.08 -2.93
C SER A 2 19.29 78.84 -1.84
N TYR A 3 19.21 77.58 -1.41
CA TYR A 3 18.50 77.08 -0.22
C TYR A 3 18.95 77.79 1.07
N PRO A 4 18.21 77.66 2.18
CA PRO A 4 18.71 76.70 3.18
C PRO A 4 17.69 75.98 4.10
N LEU A 5 18.17 74.80 4.57
CA LEU A 5 17.97 74.12 5.87
C LEU A 5 16.60 73.45 6.17
N SER A 6 16.50 72.12 6.30
CA SER A 6 17.13 71.21 7.29
C SER A 6 16.46 71.27 8.67
N GLY A 7 15.79 70.18 9.06
CA GLY A 7 15.20 69.96 10.37
C GLY A 7 14.76 68.51 10.60
N ASN A 8 15.66 67.74 11.21
CA ASN A 8 15.60 66.32 11.50
C ASN A 8 14.47 65.97 12.49
N THR A 9 13.56 65.02 12.18
CA THR A 9 12.66 64.46 13.20
C THR A 9 12.51 62.95 13.09
N ALA A 10 13.16 62.28 14.06
CA ALA A 10 12.71 61.06 14.74
C ALA A 10 12.41 59.79 13.93
N LYS A 11 13.45 58.96 13.80
CA LYS A 11 13.56 57.63 14.42
C LYS A 11 12.24 56.89 14.69
N ARG A 12 11.98 55.81 13.95
CA ARG A 12 11.48 54.53 14.50
C ARG A 12 11.71 53.41 13.49
N MET A 13 12.66 52.54 13.83
CA MET A 13 12.80 51.18 13.31
C MET A 13 11.45 50.50 13.33
N LEU A 14 11.05 49.83 12.25
CA LEU A 14 10.44 48.50 12.32
C LEU A 14 10.65 47.78 10.98
N ILE A 15 11.18 46.59 11.14
CA ILE A 15 11.60 45.59 10.17
C ILE A 15 10.39 45.05 9.41
N ALA A 16 10.49 44.93 8.09
CA ALA A 16 9.68 44.00 7.31
C ALA A 16 10.39 43.68 5.98
N SER A 17 11.52 42.97 6.07
CA SER A 17 12.09 42.26 4.92
C SER A 17 11.12 41.17 4.47
N ILE A 18 10.40 41.41 3.39
CA ILE A 18 9.64 40.40 2.65
C ILE A 18 10.67 39.59 1.85
N PHE A 19 11.16 38.49 2.43
CA PHE A 19 11.99 37.51 1.72
C PHE A 19 11.04 36.56 0.97
N PRO A 20 11.07 36.49 -0.38
CA PRO A 20 10.26 35.53 -1.12
C PRO A 20 10.94 34.16 -1.05
N PHE A 21 10.63 33.38 -0.02
CA PHE A 21 11.01 31.96 0.06
C PHE A 21 9.90 31.11 -0.58
N ALA A 22 9.68 31.31 -1.87
CA ALA A 22 8.66 30.60 -2.64
C ALA A 22 9.35 29.76 -3.73
N LEU A 23 10.05 28.68 -3.34
CA LEU A 23 10.63 27.72 -4.29
C LEU A 23 11.04 26.40 -3.61
N LEU A 24 10.11 25.73 -2.91
CA LEU A 24 10.22 24.30 -2.57
C LEU A 24 8.82 23.67 -2.49
N ALA A 25 8.24 23.29 -3.63
CA ALA A 25 7.01 22.51 -3.68
C ALA A 25 7.13 21.42 -4.75
N ALA A 26 7.82 20.32 -4.42
CA ALA A 26 7.73 19.04 -5.11
C ALA A 26 8.30 17.91 -4.24
N SER A 27 7.80 17.75 -3.01
CA SER A 27 7.91 16.47 -2.31
C SER A 27 6.70 15.62 -2.68
N ALA A 28 6.80 14.86 -3.76
CA ALA A 28 5.91 13.73 -3.99
C ALA A 28 6.23 12.66 -2.92
N GLN A 29 5.63 12.79 -1.74
CA GLN A 29 5.62 11.72 -0.77
C GLN A 29 4.56 10.72 -1.24
N ALA A 30 5.00 9.66 -1.93
CA ALA A 30 4.25 8.41 -1.93
C ALA A 30 4.28 7.89 -0.48
N GLN A 31 3.24 8.23 0.28
CA GLN A 31 3.08 7.78 1.65
C GLN A 31 2.61 6.32 1.59
N ASN A 32 3.55 5.37 1.50
CA ASN A 32 3.28 4.03 2.01
C ASN A 32 3.20 4.17 3.52
N THR A 33 2.00 4.45 4.03
CA THR A 33 1.76 4.52 5.47
C THR A 33 1.66 3.11 6.01
N ASP A 34 2.82 2.49 6.12
CA ASP A 34 3.04 1.26 6.88
C ASP A 34 3.04 1.56 8.40
N HIS A 35 2.75 2.81 8.77
CA HIS A 35 3.05 3.40 10.08
C HIS A 35 1.86 3.55 11.03
N ASP A 36 0.70 3.00 10.66
CA ASP A 36 -0.50 2.97 11.52
C ASP A 36 -0.85 1.54 11.98
N LYS A 37 0.12 0.61 11.98
CA LYS A 37 -0.18 -0.77 12.37
C LYS A 37 -0.11 -0.92 13.90
N GLY A 38 -1.26 -1.08 14.55
CA GLY A 38 -1.38 -1.51 15.95
C GLY A 38 -0.82 -2.93 16.20
N PRO A 39 -0.86 -3.45 17.44
CA PRO A 39 -0.14 -4.66 17.88
C PRO A 39 -0.52 -5.99 17.20
N TRP A 40 -1.39 -5.96 16.19
CA TRP A 40 -1.86 -7.12 15.42
C TRP A 40 -1.55 -6.91 13.93
N GLN A 41 -0.26 -6.76 13.61
CA GLN A 41 0.15 -6.68 12.21
C GLN A 41 0.05 -8.06 11.57
N SER A 42 -0.64 -8.13 10.43
CA SER A 42 -0.62 -9.30 9.54
C SER A 42 0.82 -9.80 9.37
N ARG A 43 1.01 -11.12 9.45
CA ARG A 43 2.33 -11.76 9.29
C ARG A 43 2.93 -11.51 7.91
N TRP A 44 2.08 -11.25 6.93
CA TRP A 44 2.44 -10.97 5.55
C TRP A 44 2.38 -9.46 5.30
N SER A 45 3.37 -8.91 4.57
CA SER A 45 3.44 -7.47 4.30
C SER A 45 2.42 -7.02 3.25
N SER A 46 2.02 -7.92 2.34
CA SER A 46 1.00 -7.70 1.31
C SER A 46 0.36 -9.01 0.84
N GLY A 47 -0.77 -8.90 0.14
CA GLY A 47 -1.40 -10.04 -0.55
C GLY A 47 -0.56 -10.62 -1.68
N GLU A 48 0.24 -9.77 -2.34
CA GLU A 48 1.21 -10.18 -3.35
C GLU A 48 2.30 -11.07 -2.75
N GLU A 49 2.90 -10.65 -1.63
CA GLU A 49 3.94 -11.43 -0.96
C GLU A 49 3.40 -12.81 -0.54
N LEU A 50 2.21 -12.86 0.07
CA LEU A 50 1.57 -14.12 0.44
C LEU A 50 1.34 -15.01 -0.79
N TYR A 51 0.83 -14.43 -1.89
CA TYR A 51 0.63 -15.18 -3.12
C TYR A 51 1.95 -15.75 -3.65
N GLU A 52 2.98 -14.93 -3.79
CA GLU A 52 4.28 -15.34 -4.34
C GLU A 52 4.98 -16.41 -3.50
N LYS A 53 4.92 -16.30 -2.17
CA LYS A 53 5.66 -17.19 -1.27
C LYS A 53 4.93 -18.49 -0.96
N VAL A 54 3.60 -18.48 -1.01
CA VAL A 54 2.78 -19.63 -0.58
C VAL A 54 1.85 -20.10 -1.69
N CYS A 55 0.93 -19.25 -2.13
CA CYS A 55 -0.18 -19.70 -2.98
C CYS A 55 0.29 -20.12 -4.38
N SER A 56 1.23 -19.39 -4.97
CA SER A 56 1.79 -19.59 -6.31
C SER A 56 2.45 -20.97 -6.46
N GLN A 57 2.98 -21.53 -5.37
CA GLN A 57 3.61 -22.85 -5.34
C GLN A 57 2.65 -23.97 -5.75
N CYS A 58 1.34 -23.70 -5.76
CA CYS A 58 0.35 -24.58 -6.36
C CYS A 58 -0.47 -23.89 -7.45
N HIS A 59 -0.85 -22.63 -7.24
CA HIS A 59 -1.83 -21.92 -8.07
C HIS A 59 -1.23 -21.12 -9.24
N ASP A 60 0.10 -21.05 -9.37
CA ASP A 60 0.71 -20.52 -10.59
C ASP A 60 0.40 -21.48 -11.75
N PRO A 61 -0.18 -20.99 -12.86
CA PRO A 61 -0.48 -21.79 -14.05
C PRO A 61 0.71 -22.59 -14.60
N LYS A 62 1.95 -22.15 -14.35
CA LYS A 62 3.20 -22.83 -14.76
C LYS A 62 3.55 -24.02 -13.87
N VAL A 63 3.08 -24.04 -12.63
CA VAL A 63 3.31 -25.14 -11.68
C VAL A 63 2.28 -26.25 -11.89
N GLY A 64 1.02 -25.88 -12.14
CA GLY A 64 -0.03 -26.82 -12.58
C GLY A 64 -0.51 -27.81 -11.51
N VAL A 65 -0.31 -27.51 -10.22
CA VAL A 65 -0.79 -28.35 -9.10
C VAL A 65 -2.22 -27.99 -8.72
N GLY A 66 -2.50 -26.70 -8.57
CA GLY A 66 -3.81 -26.14 -8.27
C GLY A 66 -4.39 -25.39 -9.47
N THR A 67 -5.69 -25.12 -9.44
CA THR A 67 -6.34 -24.31 -10.47
C THR A 67 -5.85 -22.87 -10.41
N ALA A 68 -5.70 -22.20 -11.55
CA ALA A 68 -5.37 -20.78 -11.59
C ALA A 68 -6.46 -19.92 -10.93
N ILE A 69 -6.05 -19.07 -9.97
CA ILE A 69 -6.96 -18.23 -9.17
C ILE A 69 -6.82 -16.72 -9.42
N GLN A 70 -5.82 -16.30 -10.20
CA GLN A 70 -5.62 -14.89 -10.58
C GLN A 70 -6.80 -14.38 -11.44
N GLY A 71 -7.19 -13.13 -11.25
CA GLY A 71 -8.28 -12.47 -11.96
C GLY A 71 -9.67 -13.05 -11.68
N ARG A 72 -9.79 -13.89 -10.65
CA ARG A 72 -11.10 -14.34 -10.15
C ARG A 72 -11.56 -13.41 -9.05
N VAL A 73 -12.74 -12.82 -9.21
CA VAL A 73 -13.38 -11.98 -8.19
C VAL A 73 -14.08 -12.89 -7.16
N LEU A 74 -13.28 -13.55 -6.33
CA LEU A 74 -13.77 -14.44 -5.28
C LEU A 74 -14.12 -13.63 -4.02
N PRO A 75 -15.27 -13.90 -3.36
CA PRO A 75 -15.58 -13.29 -2.07
C PRO A 75 -14.51 -13.64 -1.02
N VAL A 76 -14.10 -12.67 -0.19
CA VAL A 76 -13.09 -12.86 0.86
C VAL A 76 -13.45 -14.02 1.78
N GLU A 77 -14.72 -14.12 2.20
CA GLU A 77 -15.20 -15.21 3.06
C GLU A 77 -15.10 -16.59 2.40
N TYR A 78 -15.24 -16.66 1.08
CA TYR A 78 -15.03 -17.91 0.35
C TYR A 78 -13.55 -18.31 0.36
N VAL A 79 -12.65 -17.37 0.07
CA VAL A 79 -11.19 -17.63 0.12
C VAL A 79 -10.79 -18.07 1.53
N LYS A 80 -11.28 -17.37 2.55
CA LYS A 80 -11.06 -17.72 3.96
C LYS A 80 -11.58 -19.10 4.30
N PHE A 81 -12.79 -19.45 3.90
CA PHE A 81 -13.34 -20.77 4.14
C PHE A 81 -12.44 -21.87 3.55
N ILE A 82 -12.00 -21.72 2.30
CA ILE A 82 -11.14 -22.70 1.64
C ILE A 82 -9.75 -22.76 2.29
N VAL A 83 -9.12 -21.64 2.60
CA VAL A 83 -7.80 -21.60 3.25
C VAL A 83 -7.85 -22.23 4.65
N ARG A 84 -8.94 -22.03 5.40
CA ARG A 84 -9.07 -22.57 6.77
C ARG A 84 -9.42 -24.05 6.82
N ASN A 85 -10.18 -24.55 5.84
CA ASN A 85 -10.68 -25.92 5.85
C ASN A 85 -9.93 -26.84 4.88
N GLY A 86 -9.17 -26.29 3.94
CA GLY A 86 -8.69 -27.03 2.77
C GLY A 86 -9.84 -27.37 1.82
N PHE A 87 -9.49 -27.83 0.62
CA PHE A 87 -10.47 -28.28 -0.36
C PHE A 87 -9.87 -29.34 -1.29
N ASN A 88 -10.38 -30.57 -1.20
CA ASN A 88 -9.79 -31.75 -1.85
C ASN A 88 -8.31 -31.92 -1.46
N ALA A 89 -7.39 -31.81 -2.44
CA ALA A 89 -5.96 -31.91 -2.22
C ALA A 89 -5.33 -30.62 -1.67
N MET A 90 -6.05 -29.48 -1.70
CA MET A 90 -5.55 -28.23 -1.15
C MET A 90 -5.51 -28.30 0.40
N PRO A 91 -4.35 -28.10 1.03
CA PRO A 91 -4.24 -28.18 2.49
C PRO A 91 -4.92 -26.98 3.17
N SER A 92 -5.28 -27.16 4.45
CA SER A 92 -5.70 -26.08 5.33
C SER A 92 -4.50 -25.35 5.94
N PHE A 93 -4.59 -24.03 6.10
CA PHE A 93 -3.60 -23.20 6.78
C PHE A 93 -4.15 -22.59 8.06
N GLN A 94 -3.41 -22.75 9.15
CA GLN A 94 -3.78 -22.22 10.47
C GLN A 94 -3.60 -20.70 10.51
N ALA A 95 -4.38 -20.04 11.37
CA ALA A 95 -4.31 -18.58 11.57
C ALA A 95 -2.92 -18.10 12.04
N SER A 96 -2.16 -18.95 12.74
CA SER A 96 -0.78 -18.65 13.15
C SER A 96 0.21 -18.58 11.97
N TYR A 97 -0.14 -19.13 10.81
CA TYR A 97 0.68 -19.10 9.60
C TYR A 97 0.17 -18.07 8.59
N ILE A 98 -1.14 -18.02 8.36
CA ILE A 98 -1.81 -17.01 7.52
C ILE A 98 -3.01 -16.50 8.31
N ASP A 99 -2.94 -15.28 8.83
CA ASP A 99 -4.06 -14.63 9.55
C ASP A 99 -5.21 -14.21 8.61
N ASP A 100 -6.33 -13.77 9.18
CA ASP A 100 -7.53 -13.44 8.40
C ASP A 100 -7.33 -12.16 7.57
N GLU A 101 -6.57 -11.19 8.09
CA GLU A 101 -6.20 -9.97 7.40
C GLU A 101 -5.35 -10.26 6.15
N SER A 102 -4.41 -11.19 6.26
CA SER A 102 -3.60 -11.68 5.13
C SER A 102 -4.46 -12.31 4.05
N ILE A 103 -5.51 -13.05 4.43
CA ILE A 103 -6.45 -13.65 3.47
C ILE A 103 -7.24 -12.58 2.72
N ALA A 104 -7.69 -11.53 3.41
CA ALA A 104 -8.37 -10.42 2.78
C ALA A 104 -7.45 -9.72 1.76
N MET A 105 -6.21 -9.43 2.15
CA MET A 105 -5.23 -8.80 1.26
C MET A 105 -4.95 -9.63 0.00
N VAL A 106 -4.79 -10.96 0.12
CA VAL A 106 -4.54 -11.81 -1.07
C VAL A 106 -5.78 -11.96 -1.95
N ALA A 107 -6.99 -11.99 -1.37
CA ALA A 107 -8.22 -12.03 -2.17
C ALA A 107 -8.39 -10.74 -3.01
N GLU A 108 -8.09 -9.58 -2.42
CA GLU A 108 -8.06 -8.29 -3.13
C GLU A 108 -6.99 -8.27 -4.22
N TYR A 109 -5.76 -8.68 -3.90
CA TYR A 109 -4.66 -8.79 -4.87
C TYR A 109 -5.05 -9.68 -6.06
N LEU A 110 -5.55 -10.89 -5.80
CA LEU A 110 -5.97 -11.83 -6.85
C LEU A 110 -7.06 -11.23 -7.76
N SER A 111 -7.99 -10.46 -7.19
CA SER A 111 -9.07 -9.81 -7.94
C SER A 111 -8.57 -8.66 -8.84
N SER A 112 -7.42 -8.06 -8.49
CA SER A 112 -6.79 -6.99 -9.27
C SER A 112 -5.97 -7.49 -10.47
N LEU A 113 -5.58 -8.77 -10.47
CA LEU A 113 -4.78 -9.36 -11.53
C LEU A 113 -5.63 -9.69 -12.77
N PRO A 114 -5.04 -9.72 -13.99
CA PRO A 114 -5.72 -10.27 -15.14
C PRO A 114 -5.94 -11.77 -14.98
N ALA A 115 -7.08 -12.27 -15.46
CA ALA A 115 -7.32 -13.70 -15.53
C ALA A 115 -6.33 -14.33 -16.53
N PRO A 116 -5.67 -15.45 -16.19
CA PRO A 116 -4.82 -16.16 -17.13
C PRO A 116 -5.62 -16.60 -18.35
N ALA A 117 -4.96 -16.62 -19.52
CA ALA A 117 -5.57 -17.20 -20.71
C ALA A 117 -6.05 -18.62 -20.39
N ALA A 118 -7.26 -18.96 -20.85
CA ALA A 118 -7.79 -20.31 -20.69
C ALA A 118 -6.78 -21.30 -21.26
N GLN A 119 -6.31 -22.23 -20.42
CA GLN A 119 -5.49 -23.34 -20.90
C GLN A 119 -6.41 -24.24 -21.75
N PRO A 120 -5.99 -24.64 -22.97
CA PRO A 120 -6.80 -25.45 -23.87
C PRO A 120 -7.07 -26.86 -23.34
#